data_AF-A0A7X6ASV2-F1
#
_entry.id   AF-A0A7X6ASV2-F1
#
_cell.length_a   1.000
_cell.length_b   1.000
_cell.length_c   1.000
_cell.angle_alpha   90.00
_cell.angle_beta   90.00
_cell.angle_gamma   90.00
#
_symmetry.space_group_name_H-M   'P 1'
#
loop_
_entity.id
_entity.type
_entity.pdbx_description
1 polymer ?
#
loop_
_entity_poly.entity_id
_entity_poly.type
_entity_poly.pdbx_seq_one_letter_code
_entity_poly.pdbx_strand_id
1 'polypeptide(L)'
;MAEIVGGIGTSHVPAVGAAIDHAKQSDPYWAPYFEKIEPARRWMAETRPDVCVVVYNDHASAFSLEVIPTFAIGVAARFDPADEGYGPRPVPAVTGHPELAWHLAESLILDEFDLTIVNEMTVDHGLTVPLSVMYGQPDAWPCRVIPLCVNVVQYPAPTGRRC
;
A
#
# COMPACT_ATOMS: atom_id res chain seq x y z
N MET A 1 11.88 21.82 -0.21
CA MET A 1 12.66 20.80 -0.94
C MET A 1 12.15 19.46 -0.46
N ALA A 2 11.64 18.60 -1.34
CA ALA A 2 11.23 17.24 -1.01
C ALA A 2 12.35 16.27 -1.40
N GLU A 3 12.53 15.19 -0.64
CA GLU A 3 13.60 14.22 -0.83
C GLU A 3 13.03 12.80 -0.89
N ILE A 4 13.52 12.00 -1.86
CA ILE A 4 13.25 10.57 -1.90
C ILE A 4 14.37 9.88 -1.13
N VAL A 5 14.06 9.38 0.06
CA VAL A 5 15.04 8.78 0.98
C VAL A 5 15.35 7.31 0.67
N GLY A 6 14.53 6.64 -0.14
CA GLY A 6 14.76 5.25 -0.58
C GLY A 6 13.51 4.58 -1.14
N GLY A 7 13.60 3.27 -1.38
CA GLY A 7 12.50 2.44 -1.86
C GLY A 7 12.61 1.00 -1.35
N ILE A 8 11.46 0.35 -1.13
CA ILE A 8 11.37 -1.02 -0.63
C ILE A 8 10.41 -1.82 -1.51
N GLY A 9 10.85 -3.02 -1.92
CA GLY A 9 9.99 -4.05 -2.49
C GLY A 9 9.68 -5.13 -1.47
N THR A 10 8.42 -5.51 -1.33
CA THR A 10 7.99 -6.64 -0.50
C THR A 10 6.82 -7.38 -1.15
N SER A 11 6.69 -8.67 -0.84
CA SER A 11 5.44 -9.38 -1.06
C SER A 11 4.33 -8.77 -0.21
N HIS A 12 3.09 -8.84 -0.70
CA HIS A 12 1.88 -8.42 0.02
C HIS A 12 0.87 -9.56 0.23
N VAL A 13 1.27 -10.82 0.07
CA VAL A 13 0.31 -11.94 0.13
C VAL A 13 -0.49 -11.93 1.45
N PRO A 14 -1.83 -12.14 1.40
CA PRO A 14 -2.69 -11.99 2.57
C PRO A 14 -2.33 -12.97 3.70
N ALA A 15 -1.74 -14.12 3.37
CA ALA A 15 -1.25 -15.10 4.33
C ALA A 15 -0.20 -14.53 5.31
N VAL A 16 0.63 -13.57 4.87
CA VAL A 16 1.58 -12.88 5.76
C VAL A 16 0.85 -11.98 6.74
N GLY A 17 -0.17 -11.25 6.27
CA GLY A 17 -1.05 -10.46 7.14
C GLY A 17 -1.71 -11.33 8.21
N ALA A 18 -2.30 -12.45 7.81
CA ALA A 18 -2.91 -13.41 8.73
C ALA A 18 -1.89 -13.99 9.74
N ALA A 19 -0.65 -14.26 9.31
CA ALA A 19 0.40 -14.73 10.21
C ALA A 19 0.75 -13.67 11.28
N ILE A 20 0.76 -12.39 10.91
CA ILE A 20 0.96 -11.28 11.85
C ILE A 20 -0.23 -11.17 12.82
N ASP A 21 -1.44 -11.13 12.28
CA ASP A 21 -2.68 -10.90 13.02
C ASP A 21 -2.94 -12.03 14.06
N HIS A 22 -2.44 -13.25 13.80
CA HIS A 22 -2.55 -14.41 14.68
C HIS A 22 -1.27 -14.73 15.49
N ALA A 23 -0.30 -13.80 15.56
CA ALA A 23 0.93 -13.96 16.33
C ALA A 23 1.76 -15.21 15.96
N LYS A 24 1.80 -15.58 14.67
CA LYS A 24 2.48 -16.79 14.14
C LYS A 24 3.89 -16.51 13.63
N GLN A 25 4.45 -15.34 13.87
CA GLN A 25 5.74 -14.93 13.30
C GLN A 25 6.90 -15.82 13.77
N SER A 26 6.79 -16.45 14.94
CA SER A 26 7.78 -17.39 15.49
C SER A 26 7.54 -18.85 15.07
N ASP A 27 6.46 -19.16 14.37
CA ASP A 27 6.19 -20.53 13.93
C ASP A 27 7.28 -20.99 12.94
N PRO A 28 7.69 -22.29 12.94
CA PRO A 28 8.79 -22.77 12.09
C PRO A 28 8.63 -22.48 10.59
N TYR A 29 7.39 -22.39 10.10
CA TYR A 29 7.09 -22.03 8.72
C TYR A 29 7.36 -20.55 8.43
N TRP A 30 7.02 -19.65 9.35
CA TRP A 30 7.04 -18.20 9.17
C TRP A 30 8.32 -17.53 9.68
N ALA A 31 8.99 -18.10 10.69
CA ALA A 31 10.19 -17.53 11.28
C ALA A 31 11.27 -17.16 10.23
N PRO A 32 11.59 -18.03 9.24
CA PRO A 32 12.60 -17.69 8.23
C PRO A 32 12.21 -16.50 7.34
N TYR A 33 10.91 -16.23 7.16
CA TYR A 33 10.42 -15.09 6.41
C TYR A 33 10.61 -13.80 7.21
N PHE A 34 10.15 -13.77 8.47
CA PHE A 34 10.24 -12.57 9.32
C PHE A 34 11.68 -12.22 9.71
N GLU A 35 12.55 -13.21 9.93
CA GLU A 35 13.98 -12.99 10.18
C GLU A 35 14.66 -12.25 9.01
N LYS A 36 14.29 -12.56 7.77
CA LYS A 36 14.86 -11.93 6.57
C LYS A 36 14.35 -10.51 6.32
N ILE A 37 13.22 -10.14 6.92
CA ILE A 37 12.64 -8.80 6.82
C ILE A 37 13.29 -7.82 7.81
N GLU A 38 13.90 -8.32 8.88
CA GLU A 38 14.45 -7.50 9.96
C GLU A 38 15.39 -6.36 9.50
N PRO A 39 16.29 -6.53 8.50
CA PRO A 39 17.09 -5.43 8.00
C PRO A 39 16.24 -4.28 7.41
N ALA A 40 15.14 -4.61 6.70
CA ALA A 40 14.25 -3.60 6.15
C ALA A 40 13.46 -2.88 7.25
N ARG A 41 13.01 -3.60 8.28
CA ARG A 41 12.36 -2.99 9.46
C ARG A 41 13.28 -2.02 10.18
N ARG A 42 14.54 -2.40 10.38
CA ARG A 42 15.55 -1.53 10.99
C ARG A 42 15.77 -0.27 10.17
N TRP A 43 15.93 -0.42 8.85
CA TRP A 43 16.07 0.73 7.96
C TRP A 43 14.85 1.65 8.01
N MET A 44 13.63 1.10 8.02
CA MET A 44 12.40 1.90 8.16
C MET A 44 12.34 2.65 9.50
N ALA A 45 12.76 2.02 10.59
CA ALA A 45 12.82 2.64 11.92
C ALA A 45 13.89 3.74 12.04
N GLU A 46 14.99 3.62 11.30
CA GLU A 46 16.06 4.63 11.24
C GLU A 46 15.68 5.80 10.31
N THR A 47 15.23 5.50 9.10
CA THR A 47 14.89 6.48 8.04
C THR A 47 13.66 7.30 8.38
N ARG A 48 12.64 6.70 9.03
CA ARG A 48 11.39 7.37 9.47
C ARG A 48 10.78 8.29 8.38
N PRO A 49 10.34 7.73 7.24
CA PRO A 49 9.77 8.54 6.17
C PRO A 49 8.48 9.25 6.64
N ASP A 50 8.32 10.52 6.26
CA ASP A 50 7.10 11.28 6.53
C ASP A 50 5.90 10.74 5.73
N VAL A 51 6.17 10.33 4.48
CA VAL A 51 5.17 9.80 3.54
C VAL A 51 5.71 8.58 2.81
N CYS A 52 4.87 7.56 2.68
CA CYS A 52 5.11 6.41 1.81
C CYS A 52 4.11 6.41 0.64
N VAL A 53 4.60 6.49 -0.60
CA VAL A 53 3.79 6.16 -1.78
C VAL A 53 3.79 4.64 -1.92
N VAL A 54 2.63 4.01 -1.70
CA VAL A 54 2.50 2.55 -1.76
C VAL A 54 1.90 2.16 -3.10
N VAL A 55 2.76 1.63 -3.97
CA VAL A 55 2.36 1.10 -5.28
C VAL A 55 1.93 -0.35 -5.12
N TYR A 56 0.69 -0.64 -5.46
CA TYR A 56 0.12 -1.99 -5.35
C TYR A 56 -0.99 -2.17 -6.40
N ASN A 57 -1.49 -3.38 -6.57
CA ASN A 57 -2.73 -3.62 -7.30
C ASN A 57 -3.87 -3.86 -6.33
N ASP A 58 -5.03 -3.26 -6.59
CA ASP A 58 -6.26 -3.65 -5.91
C ASP A 58 -6.67 -5.07 -6.37
N HIS A 59 -7.13 -5.88 -5.43
CA HIS A 59 -7.55 -7.27 -5.66
C HIS A 59 -9.06 -7.39 -5.78
N ALA A 60 -9.67 -6.50 -6.58
CA ALA A 60 -11.12 -6.37 -6.74
C ALA A 60 -11.85 -6.06 -5.43
N SER A 61 -11.24 -5.21 -4.60
CA SER A 61 -11.80 -4.75 -3.33
C SER A 61 -12.39 -3.35 -3.49
N ALA A 62 -11.58 -2.36 -3.85
CA ALA A 62 -12.04 -1.02 -4.17
C ALA A 62 -12.56 -0.91 -5.61
N PHE A 63 -12.01 -1.69 -6.54
CA PHE A 63 -12.33 -1.62 -7.96
C PHE A 63 -12.93 -2.94 -8.45
N SER A 64 -14.25 -2.99 -8.53
CA SER A 64 -14.97 -4.12 -9.13
C SER A 64 -14.85 -4.11 -10.67
N LEU A 65 -15.53 -5.04 -11.34
CA LEU A 65 -15.62 -5.04 -12.81
C LEU A 65 -16.34 -3.81 -13.39
N GLU A 66 -16.98 -2.98 -12.56
CA GLU A 66 -17.67 -1.77 -12.99
C GLU A 66 -16.69 -0.65 -13.37
N VAL A 67 -15.54 -0.58 -12.70
CA VAL A 67 -14.53 0.46 -12.93
C VAL A 67 -13.13 -0.15 -12.78
N ILE A 68 -12.36 -0.14 -13.87
CA ILE A 68 -11.03 -0.77 -13.92
C ILE A 68 -10.01 0.29 -14.36
N PRO A 69 -9.44 1.09 -13.44
CA PRO A 69 -8.49 2.13 -13.79
C PRO A 69 -7.10 1.53 -14.05
N THR A 70 -6.40 1.97 -15.10
CA THR A 70 -5.00 1.56 -15.34
C THR A 70 -4.09 2.00 -14.19
N PHE A 71 -4.19 3.28 -13.83
CA PHE A 71 -3.49 3.91 -12.71
C PHE A 71 -4.49 4.73 -11.91
N ALA A 72 -4.59 4.47 -10.61
CA ALA A 72 -5.45 5.20 -9.70
C ALA A 72 -4.70 5.69 -8.46
N ILE A 73 -4.76 7.00 -8.19
CA ILE A 73 -4.09 7.60 -7.04
C ILE A 73 -5.12 8.00 -5.97
N GLY A 74 -4.90 7.54 -4.74
CA GLY A 74 -5.70 7.92 -3.58
C GLY A 74 -5.31 9.30 -3.07
N VAL A 75 -6.24 10.25 -3.06
CA VAL A 75 -6.00 11.65 -2.62
C VAL A 75 -6.72 12.00 -1.30
N ALA A 76 -7.43 11.04 -0.71
CA ALA A 76 -8.17 11.22 0.53
C ALA A 76 -7.26 11.40 1.76
N ALA A 77 -7.80 11.97 2.83
CA ALA A 77 -7.11 12.09 4.12
C ALA A 77 -7.10 10.80 4.93
N ARG A 78 -7.98 9.84 4.63
CA ARG A 78 -8.15 8.59 5.36
C ARG A 78 -8.57 7.48 4.40
N PHE A 79 -8.04 6.27 4.61
CA PHE A 79 -8.47 5.05 3.93
C PHE A 79 -8.67 3.94 4.96
N ASP A 80 -9.85 3.34 4.98
CA ASP A 80 -10.17 2.24 5.89
C ASP A 80 -9.76 0.89 5.27
N PRO A 81 -9.33 -0.11 6.07
CA PRO A 81 -9.06 -1.46 5.56
C PRO A 81 -10.31 -2.06 4.92
N ALA A 82 -10.16 -2.66 3.74
CA ALA A 82 -11.25 -3.34 3.05
C ALA A 82 -11.71 -4.60 3.80
N ASP A 83 -12.99 -4.93 3.67
CA ASP A 83 -13.49 -6.27 3.98
C ASP A 83 -13.33 -7.15 2.75
N GLU A 84 -12.47 -8.16 2.86
CA GLU A 84 -12.15 -9.09 1.78
C GLU A 84 -12.84 -10.45 1.94
N GLY A 85 -13.95 -10.47 2.71
CA GLY A 85 -14.76 -11.66 3.00
C GLY A 85 -14.54 -12.26 4.39
N TYR A 86 -13.66 -11.67 5.20
CA TYR A 86 -13.34 -12.11 6.57
C TYR A 86 -13.64 -11.02 7.62
N GLY A 87 -14.27 -9.92 7.22
CA GLY A 87 -14.25 -8.66 7.95
C GLY A 87 -12.97 -7.85 7.63
N PRO A 88 -12.99 -6.53 7.87
CA PRO A 88 -11.78 -5.72 7.77
C PRO A 88 -10.68 -6.22 8.71
N ARG A 89 -9.43 -6.25 8.23
CA ARG A 89 -8.29 -6.61 9.07
C ARG A 89 -8.21 -5.69 10.31
N PRO A 90 -7.80 -6.21 11.49
CA PRO A 90 -7.71 -5.43 12.72
C PRO A 90 -6.43 -4.58 12.77
N VAL A 91 -6.25 -3.71 11.77
CA VAL A 91 -5.12 -2.78 11.64
C VAL A 91 -5.65 -1.34 11.62
N PRO A 92 -4.85 -0.34 12.03
CA PRO A 92 -5.32 1.04 12.01
C PRO A 92 -5.62 1.50 10.59
N ALA A 93 -6.60 2.40 10.47
CA ALA A 93 -6.86 3.06 9.21
C ALA A 93 -5.64 3.86 8.75
N VAL A 94 -5.48 3.90 7.44
CA VAL A 94 -4.36 4.57 6.79
C VAL A 94 -4.65 6.06 6.75
N THR A 95 -3.70 6.87 7.21
CA THR A 95 -3.81 8.33 7.08
C THR A 95 -3.12 8.80 5.81
N GLY A 96 -3.87 9.48 4.95
CA GLY A 96 -3.38 10.03 3.70
C GLY A 96 -2.53 11.29 3.84
N HIS A 97 -1.99 11.75 2.72
CA HIS A 97 -1.33 13.06 2.61
C HIS A 97 -1.92 13.85 1.43
N PRO A 98 -3.10 14.48 1.58
CA PRO A 98 -3.83 15.09 0.46
C PRO A 98 -3.02 16.10 -0.35
N GLU A 99 -2.27 17.00 0.30
CA GLU A 99 -1.51 18.05 -0.41
C GLU A 99 -0.49 17.45 -1.40
N LEU A 100 0.35 16.53 -0.93
CA LEU A 100 1.30 15.81 -1.78
C LEU A 100 0.60 14.91 -2.81
N ALA A 101 -0.48 14.22 -2.45
CA ALA A 101 -1.21 13.36 -3.39
C ALA A 101 -1.81 14.15 -4.56
N TRP A 102 -2.39 15.32 -4.28
CA TRP A 102 -2.89 16.24 -5.31
C TRP A 102 -1.76 16.83 -6.16
N HIS A 103 -0.63 17.19 -5.54
CA HIS A 103 0.55 17.65 -6.27
C HIS A 103 1.07 16.57 -7.25
N LEU A 104 1.12 15.31 -6.82
CA LEU A 104 1.50 14.17 -7.68
C LEU A 104 0.49 13.96 -8.81
N ALA A 105 -0.81 13.99 -8.51
CA ALA A 105 -1.86 13.83 -9.51
C ALA A 105 -1.78 14.92 -10.60
N GLU A 106 -1.65 16.19 -10.22
CA GLU A 106 -1.49 17.30 -11.16
C GLU A 106 -0.22 17.13 -12.00
N SER A 107 0.92 16.84 -11.36
CA SER A 107 2.20 16.70 -12.05
C SER A 107 2.19 15.56 -13.07
N LEU A 108 1.62 14.40 -12.71
CA LEU A 108 1.55 13.23 -13.59
C LEU A 108 0.57 13.44 -14.75
N ILE A 109 -0.57 14.10 -14.52
CA ILE A 109 -1.51 14.44 -15.60
C ILE A 109 -0.87 15.42 -16.59
N LEU A 110 -0.13 16.42 -16.10
CA LEU A 110 0.61 17.36 -16.94
C LEU A 110 1.80 16.71 -17.68
N ASP A 111 2.30 15.57 -17.18
CA ASP A 111 3.30 14.72 -17.84
C ASP A 111 2.65 13.59 -18.69
N GLU A 112 1.40 13.81 -19.12
CA GLU A 112 0.66 12.94 -20.04
C GLU A 112 0.44 11.50 -19.52
N PHE A 113 0.26 11.33 -18.21
CA PHE A 113 -0.34 10.13 -17.63
C PHE A 113 -1.85 10.30 -17.43
N ASP A 114 -2.63 9.41 -18.04
CA ASP A 114 -4.07 9.31 -17.82
C ASP A 114 -4.38 8.70 -16.44
N LEU A 115 -4.30 9.51 -15.39
CA LEU A 115 -4.58 9.10 -14.02
C LEU A 115 -6.08 9.11 -13.70
N THR A 116 -6.49 8.14 -12.89
CA THR A 116 -7.75 8.20 -12.15
C THR A 116 -7.48 8.77 -10.75
N ILE A 117 -8.16 9.85 -10.39
CA ILE A 117 -8.09 10.44 -9.04
C ILE A 117 -9.18 9.81 -8.18
N VAL A 118 -8.81 9.26 -7.02
CA VAL A 118 -9.72 8.54 -6.12
C VAL A 118 -9.77 9.24 -4.77
N ASN A 119 -10.87 9.94 -4.52
CA ASN A 119 -11.06 10.72 -3.30
C ASN A 119 -11.72 9.93 -2.16
N GLU A 120 -12.21 8.71 -2.46
CA GLU A 120 -12.82 7.81 -1.50
C GLU A 120 -12.62 6.37 -1.98
N MET A 121 -12.00 5.53 -1.14
CA MET A 121 -11.88 4.08 -1.33
C MET A 121 -11.41 3.43 -0.02
N THR A 122 -11.66 2.13 0.11
CA THR A 122 -10.98 1.27 1.08
C THR A 122 -9.63 0.79 0.52
N VAL A 123 -8.76 0.27 1.38
CA VAL A 123 -7.44 -0.29 1.00
C VAL A 123 -7.33 -1.75 1.43
N ASP A 124 -6.97 -2.63 0.51
CA ASP A 124 -6.93 -4.08 0.72
C ASP A 124 -5.59 -4.57 1.31
N HIS A 125 -5.41 -5.89 1.35
CA HIS A 125 -4.17 -6.54 1.77
C HIS A 125 -2.95 -6.10 0.96
N GLY A 126 -3.12 -5.74 -0.31
CA GLY A 126 -2.06 -5.30 -1.20
C GLY A 126 -1.34 -4.06 -0.68
N LEU A 127 -2.04 -3.21 0.08
CA LEU A 127 -1.47 -2.05 0.77
C LEU A 127 -1.20 -2.32 2.27
N THR A 128 -2.16 -2.91 2.99
CA THR A 128 -2.06 -3.02 4.46
C THR A 128 -1.09 -4.11 4.94
N VAL A 129 -0.82 -5.16 4.13
CA VAL A 129 0.18 -6.19 4.47
C VAL A 129 1.59 -5.62 4.43
N PRO A 130 2.05 -4.92 3.37
CA PRO A 130 3.34 -4.24 3.38
C PRO A 130 3.56 -3.32 4.59
N LEU A 131 2.54 -2.56 5.00
CA LEU A 131 2.63 -1.73 6.21
C LEU A 131 2.84 -2.57 7.46
N SER A 132 2.09 -3.67 7.63
CA SER A 132 2.25 -4.59 8.76
C SER A 132 3.62 -5.29 8.73
N VAL A 133 4.12 -5.63 7.54
CA VAL A 133 5.44 -6.22 7.36
C VAL A 133 6.53 -5.26 7.81
N MET A 134 6.44 -3.97 7.48
CA MET A 134 7.47 -2.98 7.79
C MET A 134 7.35 -2.39 9.20
N TYR A 135 6.14 -2.26 9.74
CA TYR A 135 5.88 -1.54 10.98
C TYR A 135 5.26 -2.39 12.10
N GLY A 136 4.95 -3.66 11.85
CA GLY A 136 4.32 -4.53 12.83
C GLY A 136 2.84 -4.18 13.04
N GLN A 137 2.40 -4.13 14.30
CA GLN A 137 1.01 -3.85 14.69
C GLN A 137 0.94 -2.62 15.61
N PRO A 138 1.23 -1.41 15.09
CA PRO A 138 1.13 -0.19 15.89
C PRO A 138 -0.33 0.25 16.06
N ASP A 139 -0.63 1.07 17.08
CA ASP A 139 -1.96 1.68 17.27
C ASP A 139 -2.30 2.68 16.14
N ALA A 140 -1.29 3.27 15.51
CA ALA A 140 -1.39 4.14 14.35
C ALA A 140 -0.14 3.99 13.47
N TRP A 141 -0.29 4.07 12.15
CA TRP A 141 0.86 4.01 11.24
C TRP A 141 1.82 5.19 11.48
N PRO A 142 3.15 4.96 11.48
CA PRO A 142 4.13 5.99 11.82
C PRO A 142 4.41 6.98 10.68
N CYS A 143 3.81 6.78 9.50
CA CYS A 143 3.94 7.64 8.32
C CYS A 143 2.57 7.89 7.68
N ARG A 144 2.47 8.94 6.86
CA ARG A 144 1.35 9.10 5.93
C ARG A 144 1.53 8.18 4.73
N VAL A 145 0.43 7.82 4.07
CA VAL A 145 0.48 6.92 2.92
C VAL A 145 -0.31 7.50 1.75
N ILE A 146 0.26 7.41 0.55
CA ILE A 146 -0.44 7.73 -0.70
C ILE A 146 -0.62 6.40 -1.46
N PRO A 147 -1.84 5.85 -1.52
CA PRO A 147 -2.10 4.66 -2.32
C PRO A 147 -1.97 4.97 -3.81
N LEU A 148 -1.19 4.16 -4.55
CA LEU A 148 -1.14 4.16 -6.01
C LEU A 148 -1.51 2.77 -6.52
N CYS A 149 -2.75 2.60 -6.93
CA CYS A 149 -3.28 1.35 -7.48
C CYS A 149 -2.90 1.23 -8.96
N VAL A 150 -2.41 0.05 -9.35
CA VAL A 150 -2.07 -0.29 -10.73
C VAL A 150 -2.87 -1.52 -11.15
N ASN A 151 -3.63 -1.43 -12.24
CA ASN A 151 -4.36 -2.59 -12.75
C ASN A 151 -3.38 -3.63 -13.33
N VAL A 152 -3.36 -4.79 -12.70
CA VAL A 152 -2.71 -6.02 -13.20
C VAL A 152 -3.64 -7.23 -13.13
N VAL A 153 -4.92 -7.00 -12.82
CA VAL A 153 -5.94 -8.06 -12.69
C VAL A 153 -6.61 -8.32 -14.05
N GLN A 154 -7.08 -7.25 -14.70
CA GLN A 154 -7.76 -7.34 -15.99
C GLN A 154 -6.83 -6.93 -17.12
N TYR A 155 -6.65 -7.80 -18.11
CA TYR A 155 -5.84 -7.49 -19.28
C TYR A 155 -6.58 -6.57 -20.27
N PRO A 156 -5.85 -5.65 -20.94
CA PRO A 156 -4.40 -5.44 -20.85
C PRO A 156 -3.97 -4.60 -19.64
N ALA A 157 -2.91 -5.05 -18.95
CA ALA A 157 -2.19 -4.28 -17.94
C ALA A 157 -1.22 -3.27 -18.61
N PRO A 158 -0.75 -2.21 -17.91
CA PRO A 158 0.28 -1.34 -18.45
C PRO A 158 1.56 -2.14 -18.73
N THR A 159 2.27 -1.77 -19.79
CA THR A 159 3.57 -2.39 -20.10
C THR A 159 4.61 -2.04 -19.04
N GLY A 160 5.61 -2.90 -18.85
CA GLY A 160 6.72 -2.59 -17.94
C GLY A 160 7.59 -1.38 -18.33
N ARG A 161 7.44 -0.81 -19.54
CA ARG A 161 8.07 0.47 -19.93
C ARG A 161 7.26 1.69 -19.45
N ARG A 162 5.95 1.52 -19.26
CA ARG A 162 5.04 2.59 -18.82
C ARG A 162 5.04 2.73 -17.30
N CYS A 163 5.35 1.65 -16.59
CA CYS A 163 5.69 1.65 -15.16
C CYS A 163 7.13 2.11 -14.95
#